data_AF-A0A6G3MLI8-F1
#
_entry.id   AF-A0A6G3MLI8-F1
#
_cell.length_a   1.000
_cell.length_b   1.000
_cell.length_c   1.000
_cell.angle_alpha   90.00
_cell.angle_beta   90.00
_cell.angle_gamma   90.00
#
_symmetry.space_group_name_H-M   'P 1'
#
loop_
_entity.id
_entity.type
_entity.pdbx_description
1 polymer ?
#
loop_
_entity_poly.entity_id
_entity_poly.type
_entity_poly.pdbx_seq_one_letter_code
_entity_poly.pdbx_strand_id
1 'polypeptide(L)'
;DISNKQRIKDLLNQSKYTLTLSTGQRRYGGPPPHWEGPPPGTGDDKFCSQVHIGKLGKDVFEDVLVPILESCGRIYQLRIMVNPNTGENKGYAFVDYFTKEEALKFIETYNDKPLNTDSPISAKLSIPNCRIFVGGFATNKTKEEVEQELTRLFENSKDVKAFPSNLDKKRNR
;
A
#
# COMPACT_ATOMS: atom_id res chain seq x y z
N ASP A 1 23.90 8.84 12.91
CA ASP A 1 24.50 7.54 12.54
C ASP A 1 25.12 7.51 11.16
N ILE A 2 26.44 7.37 11.10
CA ILE A 2 27.19 7.13 9.86
C ILE A 2 26.89 5.72 9.31
N SER A 3 26.59 4.76 10.19
CA SER A 3 26.29 3.35 9.87
C SER A 3 25.03 3.18 9.02
N ASN A 4 23.90 3.81 9.39
CA ASN A 4 22.64 3.66 8.64
C ASN A 4 22.72 4.28 7.24
N LYS A 5 23.40 5.44 7.11
CA LYS A 5 23.62 6.07 5.80
C LYS A 5 24.47 5.19 4.88
N GLN A 6 25.44 4.47 5.43
CA GLN A 6 26.27 3.56 4.64
C GLN A 6 25.46 2.33 4.19
N ARG A 7 24.70 1.70 5.08
CA ARG A 7 23.82 0.56 4.74
C ARG A 7 22.84 0.89 3.62
N ILE A 8 22.21 2.07 3.69
CA ILE A 8 21.28 2.52 2.64
C ILE A 8 22.03 2.72 1.31
N LYS A 9 23.23 3.33 1.33
CA LYS A 9 24.03 3.50 0.11
C LYS A 9 24.43 2.15 -0.50
N ASP A 10 24.85 1.21 0.33
CA ASP A 10 25.26 -0.13 -0.12
C ASP A 10 24.07 -0.87 -0.72
N LEU A 11 22.89 -0.79 -0.07
CA LEU A 11 21.65 -1.36 -0.56
C LEU A 11 21.29 -0.81 -1.95
N LEU A 12 21.31 0.52 -2.13
CA LEU A 12 20.97 1.15 -3.41
C LEU A 12 22.01 0.85 -4.50
N ASN A 13 23.29 0.77 -4.13
CA ASN A 13 24.35 0.41 -5.06
C ASN A 13 24.23 -1.05 -5.53
N GLN A 14 23.81 -1.96 -4.64
CA GLN A 14 23.65 -3.38 -4.94
C GLN A 14 22.37 -3.63 -5.77
N SER A 15 21.23 -3.15 -5.31
CA SER A 15 19.95 -3.43 -5.96
C SER A 15 19.72 -2.61 -7.22
N LYS A 16 20.39 -1.46 -7.34
CA LYS A 16 20.14 -0.41 -8.35
C LYS A 16 18.75 0.24 -8.24
N TYR A 17 18.01 -0.03 -7.17
CA TYR A 17 16.71 0.60 -6.94
C TYR A 17 16.88 2.06 -6.55
N THR A 18 15.86 2.86 -6.83
CA THR A 18 15.80 4.26 -6.39
C THR A 18 15.14 4.38 -5.02
N LEU A 19 15.67 5.27 -4.17
CA LEU A 19 15.01 5.69 -2.93
C LEU A 19 14.48 7.11 -3.09
N THR A 20 13.16 7.27 -3.08
CA THR A 20 12.49 8.58 -3.15
C THR A 20 11.90 8.93 -1.79
N LEU A 21 12.23 10.13 -1.30
CA LEU A 21 11.68 10.68 -0.06
C LEU A 21 10.63 11.74 -0.42
N SER A 22 9.38 11.50 -0.02
CA SER A 22 8.26 12.43 -0.17
C SER A 22 7.74 12.83 1.21
N THR A 23 6.99 13.93 1.29
CA THR A 23 6.35 14.37 2.52
C THR A 23 5.48 13.24 3.10
N GLY A 24 5.92 12.68 4.23
CA GLY A 24 5.23 11.60 4.93
C GLY A 24 5.42 10.20 4.35
N GLN A 25 6.28 10.00 3.36
CA GLN A 25 6.50 8.68 2.75
C GLN A 25 7.96 8.48 2.27
N ARG A 26 8.54 7.33 2.60
CA ARG A 26 9.79 6.83 1.99
C ARG A 26 9.45 5.71 1.01
N ARG A 27 10.01 5.75 -0.20
CA ARG A 27 9.71 4.80 -1.26
C ARG A 27 10.99 4.20 -1.83
N TYR A 28 11.13 2.88 -1.73
CA TYR A 28 12.21 2.11 -2.33
C TYR A 28 11.67 1.37 -3.56
N GLY A 29 12.29 1.59 -4.72
CA GLY A 29 11.88 1.02 -6.01
C GLY A 29 10.64 1.66 -6.64
N GLY A 30 9.92 0.86 -7.42
CA GLY A 30 8.73 1.22 -8.16
C GLY A 30 8.99 2.18 -9.33
N PRO A 31 9.51 1.70 -10.48
CA PRO A 31 9.73 0.30 -10.86
C PRO A 31 11.16 -0.20 -10.59
N PRO A 32 11.40 -1.53 -10.62
CA PRO A 32 12.75 -2.07 -10.59
C PRO A 32 13.59 -1.63 -11.80
N PRO A 33 14.94 -1.69 -11.70
CA PRO A 33 15.84 -1.40 -12.82
C PRO A 33 15.45 -2.21 -14.06
N HIS A 34 15.39 -1.54 -15.21
CA HIS A 34 15.05 -2.13 -16.51
C HIS A 34 13.63 -2.74 -16.61
N TRP A 35 12.71 -2.38 -15.71
CA TRP A 35 11.32 -2.80 -15.83
C TRP A 35 10.51 -1.81 -16.67
N GLU A 36 9.98 -2.29 -17.80
CA GLU A 36 9.12 -1.53 -18.71
C GLU A 36 7.66 -2.00 -18.71
N GLY A 37 7.34 -3.04 -17.91
CA GLY A 37 5.99 -3.59 -17.80
C GLY A 37 5.05 -2.74 -16.93
N PRO A 38 3.74 -3.06 -16.91
CA PRO A 38 2.82 -2.45 -15.97
C PRO A 38 3.21 -2.80 -14.52
N PRO A 39 2.79 -1.99 -13.52
CA PRO A 39 2.97 -2.37 -12.12
C PRO A 39 2.25 -3.71 -11.85
N PRO A 40 2.84 -4.59 -11.02
CA PRO A 40 2.20 -5.83 -10.63
C PRO A 40 0.91 -5.52 -9.91
N GLY A 41 -0.09 -6.34 -10.21
CA GLY A 41 -1.45 -6.01 -9.90
C GLY A 41 -1.90 -4.75 -10.66
N THR A 42 -2.17 -4.86 -11.95
CA THR A 42 -2.98 -3.86 -12.67
C THR A 42 -4.28 -4.55 -13.11
N GLY A 43 -5.42 -3.87 -13.06
CA GLY A 43 -6.74 -4.48 -13.34
C GLY A 43 -7.35 -5.18 -12.12
N ASP A 44 -8.05 -6.30 -12.34
CA ASP A 44 -8.74 -7.05 -11.28
C ASP A 44 -7.79 -7.67 -10.24
N ASP A 45 -6.51 -7.85 -10.58
CA ASP A 45 -5.49 -8.44 -9.72
C ASP A 45 -4.67 -7.40 -8.92
N LYS A 46 -5.10 -6.13 -8.91
CA LYS A 46 -4.31 -4.99 -8.38
C LYS A 46 -3.80 -5.07 -6.95
N PHE A 47 -4.42 -5.91 -6.15
CA PHE A 47 -4.19 -5.95 -4.71
C PHE A 47 -3.82 -7.33 -4.21
N CYS A 48 -3.71 -8.29 -5.12
CA CYS A 48 -3.35 -9.66 -4.79
C CYS A 48 -1.88 -9.79 -4.38
N SER A 49 -0.99 -8.89 -4.82
CA SER A 49 0.45 -8.96 -4.53
C SER A 49 0.97 -7.90 -3.55
N GLN A 50 0.08 -7.06 -3.01
CA GLN A 50 0.48 -6.06 -2.02
C GLN A 50 0.25 -6.57 -0.59
N VAL A 51 1.24 -6.37 0.27
CA VAL A 51 1.18 -6.68 1.70
C VAL A 51 1.24 -5.40 2.52
N HIS A 52 0.32 -5.26 3.47
CA HIS A 52 0.38 -4.30 4.56
C HIS A 52 1.18 -4.91 5.72
N ILE A 53 2.23 -4.21 6.13
CA ILE A 53 3.11 -4.57 7.24
C ILE A 53 2.88 -3.54 8.34
N GLY A 54 2.24 -3.94 9.44
CA GLY A 54 1.94 -3.10 10.60
C GLY A 54 2.74 -3.51 11.83
N LYS A 55 2.57 -2.73 12.91
CA LYS A 55 3.29 -2.91 14.19
C LYS A 55 4.82 -2.85 14.02
N LEU A 56 5.29 -2.03 13.08
CA LEU A 56 6.71 -1.79 12.91
C LEU A 56 7.24 -0.89 14.03
N GLY A 57 8.47 -1.14 14.47
CA GLY A 57 9.20 -0.21 15.33
C GLY A 57 9.46 1.12 14.62
N LYS A 58 9.57 2.21 15.39
CA LYS A 58 9.79 3.57 14.85
C LYS A 58 11.09 3.72 14.05
N ASP A 59 12.08 2.88 14.39
CA ASP A 59 13.41 2.85 13.79
C ASP A 59 13.56 1.79 12.69
N VAL A 60 12.48 1.10 12.32
CA VAL A 60 12.51 0.08 11.25
C VAL A 60 12.27 0.75 9.90
N PHE A 61 13.29 0.76 9.06
CA PHE A 61 13.30 1.40 7.74
C PHE A 61 13.69 0.41 6.63
N GLU A 62 13.96 0.93 5.43
CA GLU A 62 14.29 0.13 4.25
C GLU A 62 15.54 -0.74 4.41
N ASP A 63 16.52 -0.32 5.21
CA ASP A 63 17.76 -1.06 5.47
C ASP A 63 17.49 -2.39 6.19
N VAL A 64 16.50 -2.41 7.07
CA VAL A 64 16.07 -3.61 7.79
C VAL A 64 15.05 -4.39 6.97
N LEU A 65 14.04 -3.72 6.41
CA LEU A 65 12.92 -4.38 5.74
C LEU A 65 13.31 -5.03 4.42
N VAL A 66 14.15 -4.38 3.60
CA VAL A 66 14.43 -4.86 2.24
C VAL A 66 15.08 -6.25 2.23
N PRO A 67 16.14 -6.55 3.01
CA PRO A 67 16.74 -7.88 3.02
C PRO A 67 15.77 -9.01 3.40
N ILE A 68 14.81 -8.72 4.28
CA ILE A 68 13.81 -9.67 4.74
C ILE A 68 12.78 -9.92 3.64
N LEU A 69 12.31 -8.84 3.02
CA LEU A 69 11.34 -8.89 1.94
C LEU A 69 11.93 -9.61 0.71
N GLU A 70 13.18 -9.33 0.37
CA GLU A 70 13.90 -9.99 -0.73
C GLU A 70 14.08 -11.50 -0.51
N SER A 71 14.11 -11.97 0.74
CA SER A 71 14.17 -13.42 1.03
C SER A 71 12.89 -14.17 0.65
N CYS A 72 11.75 -13.47 0.60
CA CYS A 72 10.46 -14.05 0.25
C CYS A 72 10.18 -14.00 -1.24
N GLY A 73 10.52 -12.88 -1.89
CA GLY A 73 10.27 -12.67 -3.32
C GLY A 73 10.87 -11.37 -3.83
N ARG A 74 10.71 -11.11 -5.13
CA ARG A 74 11.24 -9.89 -5.75
C ARG A 74 10.35 -8.70 -5.39
N ILE A 75 10.94 -7.67 -4.79
CA ILE A 75 10.22 -6.43 -4.45
C ILE A 75 9.99 -5.61 -5.72
N TYR A 76 8.74 -5.25 -6.00
CA TYR A 76 8.45 -4.23 -7.00
C TYR A 76 8.60 -2.83 -6.39
N GLN A 77 7.97 -2.60 -5.24
CA GLN A 77 8.02 -1.34 -4.52
C GLN A 77 7.83 -1.56 -3.02
N LEU A 78 8.61 -0.84 -2.20
CA LEU A 78 8.38 -0.72 -0.76
C LEU A 78 8.04 0.73 -0.41
N ARG A 79 6.99 0.94 0.37
CA ARG A 79 6.52 2.26 0.85
C ARG A 79 6.44 2.25 2.37
N ILE A 80 7.24 3.07 3.02
CA ILE A 80 7.23 3.25 4.48
C ILE A 80 6.54 4.57 4.78
N MET A 81 5.50 4.54 5.59
CA MET A 81 4.79 5.75 5.98
C MET A 81 5.52 6.39 7.15
N VAL A 82 5.94 7.64 6.98
CA VAL A 82 6.71 8.36 7.99
C VAL A 82 5.97 9.60 8.45
N ASN A 83 6.30 10.07 9.65
CA ASN A 83 5.86 11.36 10.12
C ASN A 83 6.63 12.45 9.35
N PRO A 84 5.94 13.38 8.64
CA PRO A 84 6.64 14.44 7.91
C PRO A 84 7.43 15.38 8.82
N ASN A 85 7.05 15.49 10.10
CA ASN A 85 7.69 16.40 11.05
C ASN A 85 8.90 15.74 11.74
N THR A 86 8.77 14.50 12.19
CA THR A 86 9.83 13.80 12.94
C THR A 86 10.69 12.88 12.08
N GLY A 87 10.23 12.50 10.88
CA GLY A 87 10.90 11.53 10.02
C GLY A 87 10.78 10.07 10.49
N GLU A 88 10.19 9.83 11.66
CA GLU A 88 10.01 8.50 12.24
C GLU A 88 8.99 7.67 11.45
N ASN A 89 9.15 6.35 11.46
CA ASN A 89 8.15 5.44 10.92
C ASN A 89 6.84 5.56 11.71
N LYS A 90 5.70 5.68 11.01
CA LYS A 90 4.34 5.67 11.58
C LYS A 90 3.91 4.29 12.10
N GLY A 91 4.78 3.30 12.04
CA GLY A 91 4.55 1.93 12.51
C GLY A 91 3.97 1.01 11.45
N TYR A 92 3.99 1.41 10.17
CA TYR A 92 3.53 0.56 9.07
C TYR A 92 4.17 0.89 7.72
N ALA A 93 4.21 -0.12 6.86
CA ALA A 93 4.72 -0.07 5.50
C ALA A 93 3.85 -0.92 4.57
N PHE A 94 4.01 -0.69 3.27
CA PHE A 94 3.41 -1.50 2.21
C PHE A 94 4.51 -2.02 1.30
N VAL A 95 4.44 -3.28 0.94
CA VAL A 95 5.31 -3.88 -0.08
C VAL A 95 4.43 -4.39 -1.21
N ASP A 96 4.80 -4.06 -2.44
CA ASP A 96 4.26 -4.65 -3.65
C ASP A 96 5.26 -5.70 -4.14
N TYR A 97 4.81 -6.96 -4.22
CA TYR A 97 5.52 -8.04 -4.92
C TYR A 97 5.04 -8.14 -6.36
N PHE A 98 5.78 -8.90 -7.18
CA PHE A 98 5.37 -9.20 -8.55
C PHE A 98 4.18 -10.14 -8.61
N THR A 99 4.13 -11.09 -7.67
CA THR A 99 3.12 -12.15 -7.64
C THR A 99 2.41 -12.24 -6.30
N LYS A 100 1.22 -12.85 -6.28
CA LYS A 100 0.44 -13.07 -5.06
C LYS A 100 1.12 -14.10 -4.15
N GLU A 101 1.78 -15.07 -4.75
CA GLU A 101 2.45 -16.18 -4.08
C GLU A 101 3.62 -15.67 -3.24
N GLU A 102 4.41 -14.73 -3.78
CA GLU A 102 5.48 -14.06 -3.03
C GLU A 102 4.96 -13.28 -1.83
N ALA A 103 3.83 -12.57 -2.02
CA ALA A 103 3.16 -11.83 -0.96
C ALA A 103 2.63 -12.75 0.15
N LEU A 104 2.00 -13.86 -0.21
CA LEU A 104 1.51 -14.87 0.73
C LEU A 104 2.67 -15.53 1.49
N LYS A 105 3.75 -15.90 0.79
CA LYS A 105 4.94 -16.47 1.40
C LYS A 105 5.54 -15.56 2.47
N PHE A 106 5.58 -14.24 2.21
CA PHE A 106 6.02 -13.28 3.23
C PHE A 106 5.10 -13.26 4.45
N ILE A 107 3.78 -13.27 4.25
CA ILE A 107 2.80 -13.30 5.33
C ILE A 107 2.96 -14.57 6.17
N GLU A 108 3.02 -15.75 5.55
CA GLU A 108 3.19 -17.02 6.25
C GLU A 108 4.52 -17.09 7.01
N THR A 109 5.58 -16.48 6.45
CA THR A 109 6.91 -16.54 7.04
C THR A 109 7.11 -15.53 8.15
N TYR A 110 6.52 -14.33 8.07
CA TYR A 110 6.88 -13.21 8.96
C TYR A 110 5.72 -12.61 9.75
N ASN A 111 4.47 -12.99 9.47
CA ASN A 111 3.36 -12.56 10.31
C ASN A 111 3.53 -13.08 11.75
N ASP A 112 3.27 -12.20 12.73
CA ASP A 112 3.39 -12.45 14.15
C ASP A 112 4.80 -12.83 14.65
N LYS A 113 5.84 -12.49 13.88
CA LYS A 113 7.25 -12.65 14.28
C LYS A 113 7.88 -11.33 14.74
N PRO A 114 8.75 -11.34 15.76
CA PRO A 114 9.49 -10.16 16.16
C PRO A 114 10.46 -9.76 15.05
N LEU A 115 10.42 -8.48 14.66
CA LEU A 115 11.32 -7.94 13.66
C LEU A 115 12.11 -6.77 14.22
N ASN A 116 13.37 -7.03 14.57
CA ASN A 116 14.29 -6.05 15.14
C ASN A 116 13.79 -5.36 16.44
N THR A 117 12.66 -5.81 16.98
CA THR A 117 11.99 -5.31 18.19
C THR A 117 11.34 -6.48 18.91
N ASP A 118 11.07 -6.33 20.20
CA ASP A 118 10.39 -7.34 21.01
C ASP A 118 8.90 -7.53 20.62
N SER A 119 8.36 -6.61 19.83
CA SER A 119 6.98 -6.67 19.35
C SER A 119 6.87 -7.40 18.02
N PRO A 120 5.92 -8.35 17.88
CA PRO A 120 5.69 -9.03 16.61
C PRO A 120 5.07 -8.09 15.58
N ILE A 121 5.53 -8.20 14.34
CA ILE A 121 4.94 -7.47 13.22
C ILE A 121 3.62 -8.12 12.79
N SER A 122 2.75 -7.34 12.16
CA SER A 122 1.55 -7.88 11.51
C SER A 122 1.69 -7.77 10.00
N ALA A 123 1.65 -8.88 9.28
CA ALA A 123 1.66 -8.91 7.82
C ALA A 123 0.32 -9.43 7.31
N LYS A 124 -0.34 -8.65 6.45
CA LYS A 124 -1.65 -9.01 5.86
C LYS A 124 -1.70 -8.59 4.41
N LEU A 125 -2.41 -9.34 3.57
CA LEU A 125 -2.71 -8.86 2.21
C LEU A 125 -3.42 -7.52 2.30
N SER A 126 -2.99 -6.57 1.47
CA SER A 126 -3.62 -5.26 1.39
C SER A 126 -5.04 -5.43 0.88
N ILE A 127 -5.99 -4.99 1.68
CA ILE A 127 -7.39 -4.95 1.28
C ILE A 127 -7.60 -3.65 0.50
N PRO A 128 -7.97 -3.70 -0.79
CA PRO A 128 -8.25 -2.49 -1.51
C PRO A 128 -9.47 -1.79 -0.95
N ASN A 129 -9.34 -0.49 -0.71
CA ASN A 129 -10.49 0.37 -0.54
C ASN A 129 -11.01 0.79 -1.92
N CYS A 130 -11.70 -0.12 -2.61
CA CYS A 130 -12.35 0.16 -3.90
C CYS A 130 -13.64 1.00 -3.73
N ARG A 131 -13.62 2.01 -2.86
CA ARG A 131 -14.74 2.93 -2.67
C ARG A 131 -14.46 4.24 -3.39
N ILE A 132 -15.31 4.57 -4.34
CA ILE A 132 -15.31 5.89 -4.98
C ILE A 132 -16.48 6.72 -4.44
N PHE A 133 -16.25 8.03 -4.28
CA PHE A 133 -17.31 8.99 -3.99
C PHE A 133 -17.67 9.70 -5.28
N VAL A 134 -18.95 9.61 -5.67
CA VAL A 134 -19.48 10.31 -6.83
C VAL A 134 -20.47 11.36 -6.31
N GLY A 135 -20.25 12.62 -6.70
CA GLY A 135 -21.12 13.74 -6.35
C GLY A 135 -21.51 14.53 -7.59
N GLY A 136 -22.34 15.56 -7.42
CA GLY A 136 -22.78 16.42 -8.52
C GLY A 136 -24.01 15.89 -9.29
N PHE A 137 -24.77 14.97 -8.69
CA PHE A 137 -26.06 14.55 -9.25
C PHE A 137 -27.08 15.69 -9.22
N ALA A 138 -27.94 15.77 -10.23
CA ALA A 138 -29.01 16.76 -10.29
C ALA A 138 -29.98 16.58 -9.11
N THR A 139 -30.48 17.68 -8.55
CA THR A 139 -31.30 17.69 -7.33
C THR A 139 -32.67 17.03 -7.49
N ASN A 140 -33.11 16.84 -8.73
CA ASN A 140 -34.34 16.15 -9.08
C ASN A 140 -34.18 14.63 -9.24
N LYS A 141 -32.95 14.10 -9.28
CA LYS A 141 -32.73 12.65 -9.38
C LYS A 141 -32.92 11.98 -8.03
N THR A 142 -33.63 10.86 -8.04
CA THR A 142 -33.83 10.05 -6.84
C THR A 142 -32.62 9.17 -6.55
N LYS A 143 -32.58 8.61 -5.33
CA LYS A 143 -31.56 7.66 -4.92
C LYS A 143 -31.56 6.44 -5.85
N GLU A 144 -32.76 5.96 -6.18
CA GLU A 144 -33.00 4.76 -6.97
C GLU A 144 -32.55 4.95 -8.42
N GLU A 145 -32.82 6.11 -9.01
CA GLU A 145 -32.36 6.46 -10.37
C GLU A 145 -30.83 6.51 -10.44
N VAL A 146 -30.19 7.12 -9.44
CA VAL A 146 -28.71 7.16 -9.35
C VAL A 146 -28.14 5.76 -9.17
N GLU A 147 -28.73 4.94 -8.30
CA GLU A 147 -28.30 3.56 -8.10
C GLU A 147 -28.43 2.73 -9.38
N GLN A 148 -29.54 2.87 -10.11
CA GLN A 148 -29.76 2.18 -11.38
C GLN A 148 -28.78 2.62 -12.47
N GLU A 149 -28.57 3.93 -12.64
CA GLU A 149 -27.63 4.46 -13.63
C GLU A 149 -26.19 4.04 -13.34
N LEU A 150 -25.75 4.13 -12.08
CA LEU A 150 -24.41 3.71 -11.68
C LEU A 150 -24.22 2.20 -11.85
N THR A 151 -25.21 1.39 -11.48
CA THR A 151 -25.14 -0.06 -11.68
C THR A 151 -25.07 -0.42 -13.16
N ARG A 152 -25.81 0.31 -14.01
CA ARG A 152 -25.79 0.12 -15.46
C ARG A 152 -24.47 0.55 -16.10
N LEU A 153 -23.88 1.65 -15.65
CA LEU A 153 -22.63 2.19 -16.19
C LEU A 153 -21.40 1.42 -15.69
N PHE A 154 -21.49 0.85 -14.49
CA PHE A 154 -20.40 0.13 -13.83
C PHE A 154 -20.83 -1.30 -13.53
N GLU A 155 -20.72 -2.18 -14.53
CA GLU A 155 -21.13 -3.58 -14.46
C GLU A 155 -20.48 -4.36 -13.30
N ASN A 156 -19.29 -3.94 -12.84
CA ASN A 156 -18.57 -4.54 -11.72
C ASN A 156 -18.80 -3.85 -10.35
N SER A 157 -19.78 -2.94 -10.25
CA SER A 157 -20.10 -2.27 -8.97
C SER A 157 -20.77 -3.24 -8.00
N LYS A 158 -20.25 -3.31 -6.76
CA LYS A 158 -20.72 -4.28 -5.75
C LYS A 158 -21.58 -3.69 -4.63
N ASP A 159 -21.47 -2.39 -4.34
CA ASP A 159 -22.13 -1.72 -3.20
C ASP A 159 -22.35 -0.23 -3.50
N VAL A 160 -23.35 0.09 -4.34
CA VAL A 160 -23.72 1.48 -4.64
C VAL A 160 -24.60 2.01 -3.50
N LYS A 161 -24.09 3.03 -2.80
CA LYS A 161 -24.81 3.73 -1.73
C LYS A 161 -25.03 5.18 -2.13
N ALA A 162 -26.28 5.54 -2.40
CA ALA A 162 -26.64 6.93 -2.68
C ALA A 162 -27.27 7.61 -1.45
N PHE A 163 -26.84 8.85 -1.16
CA PHE A 163 -27.39 9.68 -0.09
C PHE A 163 -27.84 11.02 -0.68
N PRO A 164 -29.08 11.46 -0.48
CA PRO A 164 -29.49 12.80 -0.87
C PRO A 164 -28.68 13.83 -0.05
N SER A 165 -28.06 14.79 -0.75
CA SER A 165 -27.13 15.78 -0.20
C SER A 165 -27.69 16.61 0.96
N ASN A 166 -29.00 16.56 1.19
CA ASN A 166 -29.73 17.45 2.08
C ASN A 166 -29.99 16.85 3.46
N LEU A 167 -29.84 15.53 3.64
CA LEU A 167 -30.27 14.86 4.88
C LEU A 167 -29.17 14.71 5.93
N ASP A 168 -27.90 14.48 5.56
CA ASP A 168 -26.77 14.51 6.51
C ASP A 168 -25.40 14.47 5.79
N LYS A 169 -24.61 15.55 5.91
CA LYS A 169 -23.26 15.63 5.33
C LYS A 169 -22.27 14.65 5.97
N LYS A 170 -22.56 14.10 7.17
CA LYS A 170 -21.68 13.15 7.87
C LYS A 170 -21.80 11.72 7.34
N ARG A 171 -22.87 11.38 6.63
CA ARG A 171 -23.10 10.01 6.08
C ARG A 171 -22.27 9.72 4.83
N ASN A 172 -21.73 10.76 4.19
CA ASN A 172 -20.91 10.66 2.99
C ASN A 172 -19.42 10.40 3.25
N ARG A 173 -18.98 10.34 4.52
CA ARG A 173 -17.58 10.16 4.92
C ARG A 173 -17.32 8.76 5.45
#